data_AF-A0A212TL17-F1
#
_entry.id   AF-A0A212TL17-F1
#
_cell.length_a   1.000
_cell.length_b   1.000
_cell.length_c   1.000
_cell.angle_alpha   90.00
_cell.angle_beta   90.00
_cell.angle_gamma   90.00
#
_symmetry.space_group_name_H-M   'P 1'
#
loop_
_entity.id
_entity.type
_entity.pdbx_description
1 polymer ?
#
loop_
_entity_poly.entity_id
_entity_poly.type
_entity_poly.pdbx_seq_one_letter_code
_entity_poly.pdbx_strand_id
1 'polypeptide(L)'
;MRIWQTVWLTGKGQTDSLNLQSFWRKTEHMQQFPNTTTGVAVHFGSQAHYGSLVRAIDYLNQLDVKKYTIDITSPTTTALYAFTDARQQPRPLSIPTPIILAATPTSATARWLQQVGAPLQHSAWGTALLACLGVMAVGAACYVLREVA
;
A
#
# COMPACT_ATOMS: atom_id res chain seq x y z
N MET A 1 26.63 -16.38 -5.59
CA MET A 1 25.46 -15.92 -6.39
C MET A 1 24.22 -16.01 -5.50
N ARG A 2 23.36 -14.98 -5.52
CA ARG A 2 22.11 -14.95 -4.73
C ARG A 2 20.97 -15.45 -5.61
N ILE A 3 20.14 -16.37 -5.11
CA ILE A 3 19.01 -16.94 -5.87
C ILE A 3 17.77 -16.10 -5.56
N TRP A 4 17.17 -15.52 -6.60
CA TRP A 4 15.98 -14.69 -6.48
C TRP A 4 14.74 -15.49 -6.89
N GLN A 5 13.75 -15.55 -6.01
CA GLN A 5 12.40 -16.01 -6.37
C GLN A 5 11.64 -14.85 -6.98
N THR A 6 11.44 -14.91 -8.28
CA THR A 6 10.89 -13.81 -9.07
C THR A 6 9.38 -13.93 -9.24
N VAL A 7 8.67 -12.81 -9.09
CA VAL A 7 7.23 -12.66 -9.30
C VAL A 7 6.98 -11.51 -10.25
N TRP A 8 6.06 -11.73 -11.19
CA TRP A 8 5.61 -10.70 -12.12
C TRP A 8 4.15 -10.35 -11.85
N LEU A 9 3.90 -9.07 -11.57
CA LEU A 9 2.58 -8.48 -11.43
C LEU A 9 2.34 -7.60 -12.64
N THR A 10 1.48 -8.04 -13.53
CA THR A 10 1.30 -7.50 -14.87
C THR A 10 0.17 -6.49 -14.98
N GLY A 11 -0.72 -6.40 -13.98
CA GLY A 11 -1.97 -5.64 -14.05
C GLY A 11 -3.18 -6.50 -14.42
N LYS A 12 -2.97 -7.75 -14.84
CA LYS A 12 -4.07 -8.68 -15.14
C LYS A 12 -4.49 -9.40 -13.87
N GLY A 13 -5.62 -8.98 -13.29
CA GLY A 13 -6.06 -9.43 -11.97
C GLY A 13 -6.02 -10.96 -11.73
N GLN A 14 -6.43 -11.77 -12.71
CA GLN A 14 -6.40 -13.23 -12.59
C GLN A 14 -4.99 -13.83 -12.65
N THR A 15 -4.14 -13.34 -13.55
CA THR A 15 -2.75 -13.80 -13.65
C THR A 15 -1.96 -13.38 -12.41
N ASP A 16 -2.18 -12.14 -11.97
CA ASP A 16 -1.51 -11.58 -10.80
C ASP A 16 -1.93 -12.30 -9.51
N SER A 17 -3.20 -12.70 -9.37
CA SER A 17 -3.65 -13.47 -8.21
C SER A 17 -3.00 -14.85 -8.14
N LEU A 18 -2.91 -15.57 -9.27
CA LEU A 18 -2.23 -16.86 -9.35
C LEU A 18 -0.73 -16.72 -9.06
N ASN A 19 -0.09 -15.69 -9.61
CA ASN A 19 1.33 -15.41 -9.37
C ASN A 19 1.60 -15.08 -7.90
N LEU A 20 0.76 -14.26 -7.27
CA LEU A 20 0.83 -13.95 -5.84
C LEU A 20 0.62 -15.19 -4.97
N GLN A 21 -0.33 -16.05 -5.32
CA GLN A 21 -0.58 -17.27 -4.55
C GLN A 21 0.59 -18.26 -4.65
N SER A 22 1.15 -18.44 -5.85
CA SER A 22 2.34 -19.27 -6.06
C SER A 22 3.54 -18.71 -5.29
N PHE A 23 3.70 -17.39 -5.33
CA PHE A 23 4.73 -16.68 -4.58
C PHE A 23 4.60 -16.86 -3.08
N TRP A 24 3.39 -16.75 -2.54
CA TRP A 24 3.12 -16.95 -1.13
C TRP A 24 3.63 -18.32 -0.69
N ARG A 25 3.18 -19.41 -1.34
CA ARG A 25 3.60 -20.77 -0.98
C ARG A 25 5.13 -20.94 -1.00
N LYS A 26 5.80 -20.33 -1.98
CA LYS A 26 7.26 -20.35 -2.06
C LYS A 26 7.93 -19.59 -0.91
N THR A 27 7.37 -18.46 -0.53
CA THR A 27 7.91 -17.61 0.54
C THR A 27 7.70 -18.24 1.92
N GLU A 28 6.56 -18.87 2.16
CA GLU A 28 6.33 -19.70 3.35
C GLU A 28 7.35 -20.84 3.45
N HIS A 29 7.58 -21.56 2.35
CA HIS A 29 8.60 -22.60 2.31
C HIS A 29 10.01 -22.02 2.60
N MET A 30 10.32 -20.82 2.12
CA MET A 30 11.58 -20.14 2.44
C MET A 30 11.69 -19.75 3.92
N GLN A 31 10.59 -19.44 4.59
CA GLN A 31 10.59 -19.20 6.04
C GLN A 31 10.84 -20.48 6.83
N GLN A 32 10.28 -21.60 6.38
CA GLN A 32 10.52 -22.91 7.00
C GLN A 32 11.97 -23.37 6.83
N PHE A 33 12.60 -23.01 5.70
CA PHE A 33 13.99 -23.33 5.40
C PHE A 33 14.80 -22.04 5.15
N PRO A 34 15.08 -21.26 6.21
CA PRO A 34 15.71 -19.95 6.08
C PRO A 34 17.13 -20.10 5.52
N ASN A 35 17.32 -19.68 4.27
CA ASN A 35 18.62 -19.66 3.62
C ASN A 35 19.11 -18.22 3.48
N THR A 36 20.38 -17.97 3.81
CA THR A 36 21.00 -16.65 3.70
C THR A 36 21.21 -16.20 2.25
N THR A 37 21.10 -17.12 1.28
CA THR A 37 21.36 -16.87 -0.15
C THR A 37 20.11 -16.69 -1.00
N THR A 38 18.91 -16.85 -0.42
CA THR A 38 17.65 -16.73 -1.16
C THR A 38 16.95 -15.42 -0.82
N GLY A 39 16.38 -14.76 -1.82
CA GLY A 39 15.60 -13.53 -1.66
C GLY A 39 14.43 -13.49 -2.63
N VAL A 40 13.59 -12.46 -2.49
CA VAL A 40 12.40 -12.26 -3.34
C VAL A 40 12.62 -11.11 -4.32
N ALA A 41 12.22 -11.27 -5.57
CA ALA A 41 12.15 -10.18 -6.53
C ALA A 41 10.71 -10.02 -7.03
N VAL A 42 10.13 -8.82 -6.85
CA VAL A 42 8.78 -8.50 -7.35
C VAL A 42 8.91 -7.47 -8.46
N HIS A 43 8.50 -7.85 -9.67
CA HIS A 43 8.48 -6.99 -10.85
C HIS A 43 7.04 -6.57 -11.15
N PHE A 44 6.85 -5.28 -11.32
CA PHE A 44 5.60 -4.68 -11.74
C PHE A 44 5.71 -4.31 -13.21
N GLY A 45 4.83 -4.90 -14.02
CA GLY A 45 4.67 -4.56 -15.43
C GLY A 45 4.00 -3.21 -15.61
N SER A 46 4.02 -2.72 -16.85
CA SER A 46 3.52 -1.40 -17.24
C SER A 46 2.05 -1.14 -16.93
N GLN A 47 1.24 -2.20 -16.81
CA GLN A 47 -0.19 -2.10 -16.51
C GLN A 47 -0.51 -2.42 -15.04
N ALA A 48 0.50 -2.65 -14.20
CA ALA A 48 0.30 -2.98 -12.80
C ALA A 48 -0.31 -1.80 -12.03
N HIS A 49 -1.33 -2.08 -11.24
CA HIS A 49 -1.99 -1.06 -10.43
C HIS A 49 -1.26 -0.83 -9.11
N TYR A 50 -1.30 0.41 -8.60
CA TYR A 50 -0.74 0.77 -7.29
C TYR A 50 -1.24 -0.14 -6.15
N GLY A 51 -2.53 -0.53 -6.19
CA GLY A 51 -3.08 -1.46 -5.20
C GLY A 51 -2.44 -2.86 -5.24
N SER A 52 -1.83 -3.29 -6.35
CA SER A 52 -1.04 -4.53 -6.40
C SER A 52 0.33 -4.36 -5.74
N LEU A 53 0.93 -3.18 -5.83
CA LEU A 53 2.18 -2.84 -5.14
C LEU A 53 2.00 -2.85 -3.63
N VAL A 54 0.98 -2.14 -3.13
CA VAL A 54 0.67 -2.10 -1.70
C VAL A 54 0.44 -3.51 -1.17
N ARG A 55 -0.39 -4.31 -1.85
CA ARG A 55 -0.63 -5.72 -1.45
C ARG A 55 0.64 -6.55 -1.42
N ALA A 56 1.53 -6.42 -2.41
CA ALA A 56 2.79 -7.14 -2.42
C ALA A 56 3.69 -6.75 -1.24
N ILE A 57 3.77 -5.46 -0.92
CA ILE A 57 4.54 -4.95 0.23
C ILE A 57 3.93 -5.46 1.54
N ASP A 58 2.61 -5.40 1.69
CA ASP A 58 1.92 -5.92 2.87
C ASP A 58 2.21 -7.41 3.07
N TYR A 59 2.24 -8.20 1.99
CA TYR A 59 2.60 -9.62 2.07
C TYR A 59 4.05 -9.84 2.50
N LEU A 60 4.99 -9.08 1.94
CA LEU A 60 6.40 -9.17 2.34
C LEU A 60 6.58 -8.82 3.83
N ASN A 61 5.83 -7.83 4.32
CA ASN A 61 5.83 -7.44 5.73
C ASN A 61 5.19 -8.51 6.62
N GLN A 62 4.03 -9.07 6.24
CA GLN A 62 3.36 -10.13 6.98
C GLN A 62 4.23 -11.39 7.10
N LEU A 63 4.98 -11.71 6.04
CA LEU A 63 5.91 -12.83 6.00
C LEU A 63 7.33 -12.45 6.49
N ASP A 64 7.49 -11.31 7.16
CA ASP A 64 8.76 -10.83 7.72
C ASP A 64 9.99 -11.02 6.79
N VAL A 65 9.79 -10.84 5.48
CA VAL A 65 10.79 -11.15 4.46
C VAL A 65 11.91 -10.11 4.52
N LYS A 66 13.10 -10.53 4.96
CA LYS A 66 14.24 -9.60 5.16
C LYS A 66 14.97 -9.22 3.86
N LYS A 67 14.80 -9.99 2.78
CA LYS A 67 15.56 -9.84 1.53
C LYS A 67 14.61 -9.81 0.35
N TYR A 68 14.25 -8.61 -0.07
CA TYR A 68 13.43 -8.43 -1.25
C TYR A 68 13.95 -7.28 -2.13
N THR A 69 13.59 -7.32 -3.41
CA THR A 69 13.74 -6.22 -4.35
C THR A 69 12.40 -5.97 -5.04
N ILE A 70 12.10 -4.70 -5.28
CA ILE A 70 10.90 -4.25 -5.98
C ILE A 70 11.35 -3.49 -7.22
N ASP A 71 10.92 -3.94 -8.38
CA ASP A 71 11.22 -3.35 -9.66
C ASP A 71 9.91 -2.90 -10.31
N ILE A 72 9.81 -1.62 -10.64
CA ILE A 72 8.58 -1.02 -11.17
C ILE A 72 8.86 -0.54 -12.59
N THR A 73 8.38 -1.31 -13.57
CA THR A 73 8.46 -0.94 -14.97
C THR A 73 7.24 -0.08 -15.31
N SER A 74 7.45 1.20 -15.58
CA SER A 74 6.41 2.08 -16.11
C SER A 74 6.82 2.67 -17.46
N PRO A 75 5.91 2.69 -18.45
CA PRO A 75 6.18 3.31 -19.74
C PRO A 75 6.14 4.85 -19.67
N THR A 76 5.56 5.40 -18.60
CA THR A 76 5.47 6.84 -18.32
C THR A 76 6.30 7.14 -17.08
N THR A 77 6.98 8.28 -17.04
CA THR A 77 7.84 8.69 -15.92
C THR A 77 7.10 8.57 -14.58
N THR A 78 7.35 7.49 -13.82
CA THR A 78 6.69 7.28 -12.53
C THR A 78 7.27 8.28 -11.55
N ALA A 79 6.53 9.34 -11.24
CA ALA A 79 6.87 10.19 -10.12
C ALA A 79 6.56 9.41 -8.83
N LEU A 80 7.59 8.80 -8.23
CA LEU A 80 7.49 8.11 -6.95
C LEU A 80 7.63 9.15 -5.84
N TYR A 81 6.51 9.56 -5.26
CA TYR A 81 6.51 10.48 -4.12
C TYR A 81 6.70 9.67 -2.84
N ALA A 82 7.92 9.68 -2.29
CA ALA A 82 8.21 9.19 -0.96
C ALA A 82 8.15 10.36 0.02
N PHE A 83 7.10 10.41 0.83
CA PHE A 83 7.03 11.34 1.94
C PHE A 83 7.71 10.71 3.15
N THR A 84 8.98 11.07 3.35
CA THR A 84 9.68 10.76 4.59
C THR A 84 9.43 11.90 5.57
N ASP A 85 9.35 11.59 6.87
CA ASP A 85 9.35 12.65 7.89
C ASP A 85 10.65 13.45 7.72
N ALA A 86 10.52 14.71 7.27
CA ALA A 86 11.62 15.61 6.90
C ALA A 86 12.58 15.97 8.07
N ARG A 87 12.53 15.25 9.18
CA ARG A 87 13.38 15.43 10.38
C ARG A 87 14.28 14.24 10.69
N GLN A 88 14.45 13.29 9.78
CA GLN A 88 15.58 12.36 9.90
C GLN A 88 16.85 13.06 9.42
N GLN A 89 17.55 13.74 10.35
CA GLN A 89 18.95 14.08 10.13
C GLN A 89 19.70 12.82 9.69
N PRO A 90 20.60 12.88 8.69
CA PRO A 90 21.41 11.74 8.32
C PRO A 90 22.13 11.23 9.56
N ARG A 91 21.76 10.03 10.01
CA ARG A 91 22.34 9.40 11.20
C ARG A 91 23.84 9.19 10.91
N PRO A 92 24.77 9.86 11.61
CA PRO A 92 26.17 9.54 11.45
C PRO A 92 26.37 8.07 11.82
N LEU A 93 27.13 7.35 10.98
CA LEU A 93 27.51 5.95 11.19
C LEU A 93 28.21 5.81 12.54
N SER A 94 27.42 5.53 13.58
CA SER A 94 27.89 5.40 14.95
C SER A 94 28.01 3.91 15.24
N ILE A 95 29.24 3.51 15.56
CA ILE A 95 29.67 2.18 15.98
C ILE A 95 28.68 1.62 17.02
N PRO A 96 28.27 0.34 16.94
CA PRO A 96 27.17 -0.19 17.75
C PRO A 96 27.53 -0.22 19.24
N THR A 97 26.68 0.37 20.07
CA THR A 97 26.64 0.15 21.53
C THR A 97 25.21 -0.20 21.95
N PRO A 98 25.03 -0.99 23.02
CA PRO A 98 23.90 -1.89 23.14
C PRO A 98 22.59 -1.22 23.61
N ILE A 99 21.52 -1.93 23.26
CA ILE A 99 20.09 -1.70 23.44
C ILE A 99 19.73 -1.19 24.85
N ILE A 100 18.92 -0.12 24.92
CA ILE A 100 17.97 0.09 26.03
C ILE A 100 16.60 0.40 25.42
N LEU A 101 15.63 -0.49 25.67
CA LEU A 101 14.21 -0.27 25.40
C LEU A 101 13.69 0.89 26.26
N ALA A 102 13.05 1.86 25.63
CA ALA A 102 12.04 2.69 26.29
C ALA A 102 11.00 3.13 25.25
N ALA A 103 9.97 2.31 25.07
CA ALA A 103 8.77 2.72 24.33
C ALA A 103 7.91 3.58 25.26
N THR A 104 7.80 4.87 24.97
CA THR A 104 6.72 5.71 25.50
C THR A 104 5.74 6.02 24.37
N PRO A 105 4.46 5.69 24.51
CA PRO A 105 3.48 5.91 23.46
C PRO A 105 2.81 7.29 23.58
N THR A 106 2.32 7.75 22.43
CA THR A 106 1.18 8.67 22.23
C THR A 106 1.34 10.17 22.48
N SER A 107 1.45 10.92 21.37
CA SER A 107 0.90 12.27 21.22
C SER A 107 0.66 12.65 19.74
N ALA A 108 1.29 11.96 18.78
CA ALA A 108 1.23 12.32 17.35
C ALA A 108 -0.09 11.90 16.66
N THR A 109 -0.66 10.76 17.01
CA THR A 109 -1.91 10.25 16.43
C THR A 109 -3.13 11.12 16.76
N ALA A 110 -3.18 11.71 17.95
CA ALA A 110 -4.28 12.59 18.37
C ALA A 110 -4.32 13.92 17.59
N ARG A 111 -3.15 14.49 17.26
CA ARG A 111 -3.07 15.74 16.48
C ARG A 111 -3.41 15.53 15.01
N TRP A 112 -3.08 14.37 14.47
CA TRP A 112 -3.41 14.03 13.08
C TRP A 112 -4.91 13.92 12.85
N LEU A 113 -5.65 13.26 13.76
CA LEU A 113 -7.12 13.17 13.65
C LEU A 113 -7.79 14.55 13.65
N GLN A 114 -7.28 15.52 14.40
CA GLN A 114 -7.78 16.90 14.36
C GLN A 114 -7.48 17.60 13.03
N GLN A 115 -6.33 17.32 12.41
CA GLN A 115 -5.92 18.01 11.18
C GLN A 115 -6.63 17.47 9.93
N VAL A 116 -6.99 16.19 9.91
CA VAL A 116 -7.81 15.59 8.84
C VAL A 116 -9.31 15.88 9.06
N GLY A 117 -9.75 16.06 10.31
CA GLY A 117 -11.13 16.45 10.62
C GLY A 117 -11.44 17.93 10.38
N ALA A 118 -10.45 18.82 10.44
CA ALA A 118 -10.61 20.26 10.24
C ALA A 118 -11.28 20.67 8.89
N PRO A 119 -10.92 20.09 7.72
CA PRO A 119 -11.58 20.43 6.46
C PRO A 119 -13.00 19.87 6.32
N LEU A 120 -13.40 18.88 7.11
CA LEU A 120 -14.76 18.33 7.11
C LEU A 120 -15.76 19.20 7.88
N GLN A 121 -15.28 20.16 8.68
CA GLN A 121 -16.14 21.11 9.41
C GLN A 121 -16.51 22.36 8.62
N HIS A 122 -16.00 22.52 7.39
CA HIS A 122 -16.40 23.64 6.53
C HIS A 122 -17.81 23.41 5.98
N SER A 123 -18.75 24.31 6.29
CA SER A 123 -20.19 24.19 5.93
C SER A 123 -20.45 23.98 4.43
N ALA A 124 -19.54 24.45 3.57
CA ALA A 124 -19.62 24.31 2.12
C ALA A 124 -19.55 22.84 1.64
N TRP A 125 -18.85 21.96 2.36
CA TRP A 125 -18.76 20.54 2.00
C TRP A 125 -20.01 19.76 2.40
N GLY A 126 -20.66 20.16 3.50
CA GLY A 126 -21.94 19.57 3.92
C GLY A 126 -23.05 19.83 2.90
N THR A 127 -23.11 21.03 2.33
CA THR A 127 -24.10 21.38 1.29
C THR A 127 -23.82 20.66 -0.03
N ALA A 128 -22.55 20.45 -0.40
CA ALA A 128 -22.20 19.73 -1.62
C ALA A 128 -22.57 18.25 -1.54
N LEU A 129 -22.29 17.59 -0.40
CA LEU A 129 -22.68 16.20 -0.17
C LEU A 129 -24.19 16.00 -0.16
N LEU A 130 -24.94 16.91 0.49
CA LEU A 130 -26.41 16.89 0.48
C LEU A 130 -26.97 17.12 -0.92
N ALA A 131 -26.37 18.01 -1.72
CA ALA A 131 -26.78 18.22 -3.11
C ALA A 131 -26.54 16.96 -3.97
N CYS A 132 -25.39 16.30 -3.82
CA CYS A 132 -25.10 15.06 -4.54
C CYS A 132 -26.07 13.93 -4.16
N LEU A 133 -26.40 13.78 -2.87
CA LEU A 133 -27.38 12.79 -2.43
C LEU A 133 -28.80 13.12 -2.89
N GLY A 134 -29.18 14.40 -2.91
CA GLY A 134 -30.48 14.84 -3.43
C GLY A 134 -30.66 14.53 -4.91
N VAL A 135 -29.65 14.77 -5.75
CA VAL A 135 -29.69 14.43 -7.19
C VAL A 135 -29.81 12.93 -7.40
N MET A 136 -29.11 12.11 -6.60
CA MET A 136 -29.19 10.65 -6.68
C MET A 136 -30.58 10.13 -6.28
N ALA A 137 -31.18 10.69 -5.24
CA ALA A 137 -32.52 10.29 -4.79
C ALA A 137 -33.61 10.65 -5.80
N VAL A 138 -33.55 11.84 -6.40
CA VAL A 138 -34.50 12.26 -7.46
C VAL A 138 -34.31 11.42 -8.72
N GLY A 139 -33.07 11.13 -9.10
CA GLY A 139 -32.78 10.24 -10.23
C GLY A 139 -33.32 8.82 -10.02
N ALA A 140 -33.15 8.25 -8.82
CA ALA A 140 -33.70 6.95 -8.47
C ALA A 140 -35.23 6.95 -8.46
N ALA A 141 -35.87 7.99 -7.94
CA ALA A 141 -37.34 8.11 -7.94
C ALA A 141 -37.92 8.22 -9.36
N CYS A 142 -37.30 9.01 -10.24
CA CYS A 142 -37.70 9.10 -11.66
C CYS A 142 -37.48 7.78 -12.41
N TYR A 143 -36.42 7.04 -12.09
CA TYR A 143 -36.16 5.73 -12.68
C TYR A 143 -37.25 4.72 -12.28
N VAL A 144 -37.61 4.66 -10.99
CA VAL A 144 -38.63 3.74 -10.47
C VAL A 144 -40.02 4.11 -10.99
N LEU A 145 -40.38 5.40 -11.07
CA LEU A 145 -41.65 5.83 -11.65
C LEU A 145 -41.79 5.49 -13.14
N ARG A 146 -40.68 5.41 -13.87
CA ARG A 146 -40.66 5.00 -15.28
C ARG A 146 -40.82 3.49 -15.47
N GLU A 147 -40.41 2.67 -14.51
CA GLU A 147 -40.60 1.20 -14.59
C GLU A 147 -41.99 0.75 -14.13
N VAL A 148 -42.72 1.58 -13.37
CA VAL A 148 -44.04 1.24 -12.80
C VAL A 148 -45.22 1.80 -13.62
N ALA A 149 -44.97 2.73 -14.57
CA ALA A 149 -45.97 3.29 -15.49
C ALA A 149 -45.94 2.58 -16.85
#